data_AF-A0A7D7Q3J6-F1
#
_entry.id   AF-A0A7D7Q3J6-F1
#
_cell.length_a   1.000
_cell.length_b   1.000
_cell.length_c   1.000
_cell.angle_alpha   90.00
_cell.angle_beta   90.00
_cell.angle_gamma   90.00
#
_symmetry.space_group_name_H-M   'P 1'
#
loop_
_entity.id
_entity.type
_entity.pdbx_description
1 polymer ?
#
loop_
_entity_poly.entity_id
_entity_poly.type
_entity_poly.pdbx_seq_one_letter_code
_entity_poly.pdbx_strand_id
1 'polypeptide(L)'
;MKGSKKKRVINWSMVRFSWAALMLLGFFIFSMPLAPSGESGDWSQGVSSAAMNYTLREDSAHGAPQQAVVNGWYTNDLLAVQTKIAGDQKEQTQHITLMLFFLGLGVLGDRVLHSAGAIRDKRDA
;
A
#
# COMPACT_ATOMS: atom_id res chain seq x y z
N MET A 1 50.71 10.63 -31.54
CA MET A 1 50.20 10.50 -30.15
C MET A 1 49.04 9.51 -30.13
N LYS A 2 49.25 8.28 -29.64
CA LYS A 2 48.17 7.28 -29.50
C LYS A 2 47.40 7.59 -28.21
N GLY A 3 46.17 8.08 -28.36
CA GLY A 3 45.28 8.37 -27.23
C GLY A 3 44.96 7.08 -26.46
N SER A 4 45.45 7.00 -25.22
CA SER A 4 45.10 5.95 -24.26
C SER A 4 43.60 6.03 -23.97
N LYS A 5 42.81 5.13 -24.57
CA LYS A 5 41.40 4.94 -24.19
C LYS A 5 41.41 4.29 -22.80
N LYS A 6 41.30 5.11 -21.74
CA LYS A 6 41.04 4.63 -20.37
C LYS A 6 39.81 3.71 -20.39
N LYS A 7 40.02 2.39 -20.25
CA LYS A 7 38.96 1.40 -20.06
C LYS A 7 38.27 1.74 -18.74
N ARG A 8 37.04 2.26 -18.79
CA ARG A 8 36.23 2.50 -17.57
C ARG A 8 35.90 1.13 -16.95
N VAL A 9 36.54 0.85 -15.82
CA VAL A 9 36.19 -0.29 -14.97
C VAL A 9 34.88 0.08 -14.27
N ILE A 10 33.79 -0.59 -14.65
CA ILE A 10 32.49 -0.39 -14.03
C ILE A 10 32.39 -1.37 -12.87
N ASN A 11 32.14 -0.87 -11.66
CA ASN A 11 31.89 -1.71 -10.51
C ASN A 11 30.42 -2.19 -10.55
N TRP A 12 30.21 -3.41 -11.04
CA TRP A 12 28.87 -4.00 -11.17
C TRP A 12 28.15 -4.19 -9.83
N SER A 13 28.89 -4.43 -8.75
CA SER A 13 28.31 -4.48 -7.39
C SER A 13 27.72 -3.12 -7.00
N MET A 14 28.40 -2.03 -7.36
CA MET A 14 27.89 -0.67 -7.16
C MET A 14 26.63 -0.41 -8.00
N VAL A 15 26.59 -0.86 -9.25
CA VAL A 15 25.42 -0.69 -10.14
C VAL A 15 24.19 -1.41 -9.58
N ARG A 16 24.35 -2.64 -9.09
CA ARG A 16 23.27 -3.41 -8.47
C ARG A 16 22.79 -2.77 -7.18
N PHE A 17 23.71 -2.27 -6.35
CA PHE A 17 23.36 -1.53 -5.15
C PHE A 17 22.56 -0.26 -5.47
N SER A 18 23.00 0.53 -6.47
CA SER A 18 22.28 1.71 -6.93
C SER A 18 20.89 1.38 -7.47
N TRP A 19 20.73 0.25 -8.15
CA TRP A 19 19.42 -0.22 -8.60
C TRP A 19 18.48 -0.55 -7.44
N ALA A 20 18.96 -1.31 -6.44
CA ALA A 20 18.19 -1.62 -5.24
C ALA A 20 17.80 -0.35 -4.48
N ALA A 21 18.73 0.61 -4.34
CA ALA A 21 18.47 1.90 -3.74
C ALA A 21 17.37 2.68 -4.49
N LEU A 22 17.41 2.70 -5.83
CA LEU A 22 16.36 3.33 -6.64
C LEU A 22 14.99 2.68 -6.45
N MET A 23 14.92 1.35 -6.35
CA MET A 23 13.65 0.65 -6.12
C MET A 23 13.07 0.98 -4.73
N LEU A 24 13.91 1.03 -3.71
CA LEU A 24 13.49 1.41 -2.36
C LEU A 24 13.03 2.86 -2.29
N LEU A 25 13.76 3.77 -2.94
CA LEU A 25 13.44 5.18 -2.96
C LEU A 25 12.14 5.43 -3.74
N GLY A 26 11.96 4.73 -4.88
CA GLY A 26 10.70 4.71 -5.62
C GLY A 26 9.56 4.21 -4.75
N PHE A 27 9.69 3.03 -4.13
CA PHE A 27 8.66 2.49 -3.24
C PHE A 27 8.29 3.48 -2.13
N PHE A 28 9.28 4.12 -1.50
CA PHE A 28 9.04 5.09 -0.44
C PHE A 28 8.29 6.33 -0.92
N ILE A 29 8.66 6.90 -2.07
CA ILE A 29 7.97 8.06 -2.66
C ILE A 29 6.53 7.70 -3.02
N PHE A 30 6.31 6.55 -3.64
CA PHE A 30 4.98 6.11 -4.08
C PHE A 30 4.08 5.59 -2.95
N SER A 31 4.67 5.22 -1.81
CA SER A 31 3.92 4.74 -0.64
C SER A 31 3.68 5.82 0.41
N MET A 32 4.19 7.04 0.21
CA MET A 32 3.87 8.14 1.12
C MET A 32 2.38 8.51 0.99
N PRO A 33 1.62 8.52 2.10
CA PRO A 33 0.24 8.97 2.06
C PRO A 33 0.21 10.49 1.77
N LEU A 34 -0.45 10.89 0.67
CA LEU A 34 -0.60 12.30 0.28
C LEU A 34 -1.54 13.09 1.23
N ALA A 35 -2.25 12.41 2.12
CA ALA A 35 -3.15 12.96 3.12
C ALA A 35 -3.07 12.10 4.39
N PRO A 36 -3.34 12.64 5.59
CA PRO A 36 -3.35 11.83 6.81
C PRO A 36 -4.39 10.72 6.66
N SER A 37 -3.93 9.48 6.49
CA SER A 37 -4.80 8.32 6.54
C SER A 37 -5.32 8.21 7.97
N GLY A 38 -6.64 8.28 8.10
CA GLY A 38 -7.30 8.09 9.38
C GLY A 38 -6.85 6.75 9.95
N GLU A 39 -6.43 6.78 11.21
CA GLU A 39 -5.92 5.64 11.97
C GLU A 39 -6.74 4.37 11.69
N SER A 40 -6.13 3.38 11.02
CA SER A 40 -6.72 2.06 10.93
C SER A 40 -6.55 1.40 12.29
N GLY A 41 -7.66 1.16 12.99
CA GLY A 41 -7.53 0.68 14.36
C GLY A 41 -8.77 0.12 14.98
N ASP A 42 -9.88 0.86 15.01
CA ASP A 42 -11.00 0.44 15.87
C ASP A 42 -12.38 0.64 15.24
N TRP A 43 -12.64 -0.12 14.18
CA TRP A 43 -13.98 -0.24 13.59
C TRP A 43 -15.00 -0.84 14.58
N SER A 44 -14.52 -1.64 15.55
CA SER A 44 -15.36 -2.26 16.58
C SER A 44 -16.05 -1.20 17.43
N GLN A 45 -15.35 -0.12 17.79
CA GLN A 45 -15.95 0.99 18.53
C GLN A 45 -17.06 1.70 17.74
N GLY A 46 -16.89 1.87 16.43
CA GLY A 46 -17.91 2.46 15.55
C GLY A 46 -19.16 1.60 15.41
N VAL A 47 -18.99 0.28 15.22
CA VAL A 47 -20.11 -0.68 15.19
C VAL A 47 -20.80 -0.77 16.56
N SER A 48 -20.03 -0.82 17.65
CA SER A 48 -20.55 -0.90 19.01
C SER A 48 -21.35 0.36 19.38
N SER A 49 -20.87 1.55 19.00
CA SER A 49 -21.60 2.81 19.20
C SER A 49 -22.91 2.84 18.41
N ALA A 50 -22.90 2.43 17.15
CA ALA A 50 -24.12 2.32 16.33
C ALA A 50 -25.13 1.35 16.95
N ALA A 51 -24.67 0.18 17.43
CA ALA A 51 -25.50 -0.82 18.09
C ALA A 51 -26.07 -0.33 19.43
N MET A 52 -25.28 0.39 20.24
CA MET A 52 -25.77 1.00 21.49
C MET A 52 -26.81 2.09 21.22
N ASN A 53 -26.59 2.96 20.23
CA ASN A 53 -27.56 3.99 19.89
C ASN A 53 -28.86 3.40 19.33
N TYR A 54 -28.76 2.32 18.57
CA TYR A 54 -29.93 1.57 18.11
C TYR A 54 -30.70 0.95 19.27
N THR A 55 -30.03 0.20 20.15
CA THR A 55 -30.69 -0.44 21.31
C THR A 55 -31.37 0.56 22.24
N LEU A 56 -30.74 1.71 22.53
CA LEU A 56 -31.35 2.78 23.33
C LEU A 56 -32.61 3.39 22.69
N ARG A 57 -32.63 3.53 21.36
CA ARG A 57 -33.77 4.10 20.63
C ARG A 57 -34.87 3.09 20.36
N GLU A 58 -34.48 1.84 20.15
CA GLU A 58 -35.39 0.71 19.94
C GLU A 58 -36.21 0.45 21.20
N ASP A 59 -35.60 0.50 22.38
CA ASP A 59 -36.30 0.34 23.67
C ASP A 59 -37.41 1.39 23.87
N SER A 60 -37.24 2.58 23.26
CA SER A 60 -38.22 3.67 23.32
C SER A 60 -39.24 3.66 22.18
N ALA A 61 -38.97 2.93 21.09
CA ALA A 61 -39.76 2.95 19.86
C ALA A 61 -40.37 1.58 19.50
N HIS A 62 -40.15 0.55 20.32
CA HIS A 62 -40.56 -0.81 20.03
C HIS A 62 -42.08 -0.94 19.83
N GLY A 63 -42.49 -1.40 18.65
CA GLY A 63 -43.91 -1.53 18.30
C GLY A 63 -44.62 -0.22 17.90
N ALA A 64 -43.91 0.91 17.89
CA ALA A 64 -44.44 2.19 17.42
C ALA A 64 -44.08 2.44 15.95
N PRO A 65 -44.88 3.18 15.15
CA PRO A 65 -44.57 3.49 13.74
C PRO A 65 -43.19 4.13 13.52
N GLN A 66 -42.70 4.85 14.54
CA GLN A 66 -41.39 5.50 14.59
C GLN A 66 -40.19 4.52 14.66
N GLN A 67 -40.42 3.22 14.92
CA GLN A 67 -39.42 2.16 14.82
C GLN A 67 -38.80 2.08 13.42
N ALA A 68 -39.59 2.33 12.36
CA ALA A 68 -39.08 2.35 10.99
C ALA A 68 -38.02 3.43 10.77
N VAL A 69 -38.12 4.57 11.47
CA VAL A 69 -37.15 5.66 11.39
C VAL A 69 -35.87 5.29 12.14
N VAL A 70 -35.99 4.67 13.32
CA VAL A 70 -34.85 4.18 14.13
C VAL A 70 -34.03 3.13 13.36
N ASN A 71 -34.71 2.17 12.71
CA ASN A 71 -34.09 1.17 11.85
C ASN A 71 -33.34 1.81 10.66
N GLY A 72 -33.90 2.87 10.08
CA GLY A 72 -33.25 3.62 9.00
C GLY A 72 -31.97 4.33 9.43
N TRP A 73 -31.97 4.93 10.62
CA TRP A 73 -30.78 5.62 11.16
C TRP A 73 -29.67 4.62 11.49
N TYR A 74 -30.02 3.48 12.10
CA TYR A 74 -29.05 2.43 12.37
C TYR A 74 -28.43 1.85 11.08
N THR A 75 -29.24 1.64 10.04
CA THR A 75 -28.74 1.21 8.74
C THR A 75 -27.77 2.23 8.13
N ASN A 76 -28.05 3.52 8.27
CA ASN A 76 -27.16 4.58 7.80
C ASN A 76 -25.83 4.62 8.57
N ASP A 77 -25.87 4.47 9.90
CA ASP A 77 -24.67 4.41 10.73
C ASP A 77 -23.79 3.19 10.36
N LEU A 78 -24.39 2.04 10.10
CA LEU A 78 -23.68 0.86 9.61
C LEU A 78 -23.07 1.07 8.22
N LEU A 79 -23.78 1.72 7.30
CA LEU A 79 -23.24 2.08 5.97
C LEU A 79 -22.04 3.03 6.08
N ALA A 80 -22.08 3.98 7.03
CA ALA A 80 -20.96 4.87 7.30
C ALA A 80 -19.73 4.12 7.84
N VAL A 81 -19.92 3.08 8.67
CA VAL A 81 -18.80 2.22 9.11
C VAL A 81 -18.28 1.35 7.97
N GLN A 82 -19.15 0.75 7.16
CA GLN A 82 -18.77 -0.09 6.02
C GLN A 82 -17.98 0.69 4.96
N THR A 83 -18.38 1.91 4.66
CA THR A 83 -17.66 2.77 3.71
C THR A 83 -16.24 3.09 4.19
N LYS A 84 -16.04 3.29 5.49
CA LYS A 84 -14.69 3.48 6.03
C LYS A 84 -13.85 2.20 5.99
N ILE A 85 -14.42 1.04 6.34
CA ILE A 85 -13.74 -0.27 6.22
C ILE A 85 -13.32 -0.52 4.77
N ALA A 86 -14.21 -0.29 3.80
CA ALA A 86 -13.92 -0.46 2.38
C ALA A 86 -12.83 0.50 1.88
N GLY A 87 -12.80 1.73 2.41
CA GLY A 87 -11.74 2.71 2.15
C GLY A 87 -10.37 2.22 2.65
N ASP A 88 -10.30 1.76 3.89
CA ASP A 88 -9.06 1.26 4.52
C ASP A 88 -8.56 -0.03 3.84
N GLN A 89 -9.47 -0.96 3.50
CA GLN A 89 -9.11 -2.15 2.72
C GLN A 89 -8.53 -1.81 1.35
N LYS A 90 -9.08 -0.80 0.67
CA LYS A 90 -8.54 -0.33 -0.62
C LYS A 90 -7.14 0.24 -0.45
N GLU A 91 -6.91 1.05 0.58
CA GLU A 91 -5.60 1.64 0.88
C GLU A 91 -4.56 0.54 1.19
N GLN A 92 -4.89 -0.41 2.06
CA GLN A 92 -4.03 -1.56 2.38
C GLN A 92 -3.72 -2.41 1.14
N THR A 93 -4.73 -2.68 0.30
CA THR A 93 -4.55 -3.44 -0.95
C THR A 93 -3.62 -2.71 -1.92
N GLN A 94 -3.74 -1.38 -2.01
CA GLN A 94 -2.85 -0.56 -2.84
C GLN A 94 -1.41 -0.61 -2.32
N HIS A 95 -1.19 -0.51 -1.00
CA HIS A 95 0.15 -0.62 -0.42
C HIS A 95 0.79 -1.99 -0.66
N ILE A 96 0.04 -3.09 -0.48
CA ILE A 96 0.52 -4.45 -0.75
C ILE A 96 0.85 -4.62 -2.25
N THR A 97 -0.01 -4.10 -3.12
CA THR A 97 0.20 -4.18 -4.57
C THR A 97 1.45 -3.41 -5.00
N LEU A 98 1.66 -2.20 -4.47
CA LEU A 98 2.87 -1.42 -4.71
C LEU A 98 4.11 -2.13 -4.18
N MET A 99 4.06 -2.71 -2.97
CA MET A 99 5.16 -3.53 -2.45
C MET A 99 5.53 -4.67 -3.40
N LEU A 100 4.54 -5.45 -3.84
CA LEU A 100 4.75 -6.57 -4.75
C LEU A 100 5.29 -6.12 -6.12
N PHE A 101 4.80 -4.99 -6.63
CA PHE A 101 5.26 -4.41 -7.89
C PHE A 101 6.73 -4.01 -7.84
N PHE A 102 7.13 -3.25 -6.81
CA PHE A 102 8.52 -2.81 -6.64
C PHE A 102 9.46 -3.98 -6.30
N LEU A 103 9.00 -4.96 -5.51
CA LEU A 103 9.75 -6.19 -5.26
C LEU A 103 10.00 -6.95 -6.56
N GLY A 104 8.96 -7.10 -7.39
CA GLY A 104 9.05 -7.76 -8.70
C GLY A 104 10.04 -7.07 -9.63
N LEU A 105 9.92 -5.75 -9.80
CA LEU A 105 10.85 -4.96 -10.61
C LEU A 105 12.29 -5.00 -10.06
N GLY A 106 12.44 -4.97 -8.74
CA GLY A 106 13.74 -5.07 -8.08
C GLY A 106 14.45 -6.37 -8.40
N VAL A 107 13.76 -7.51 -8.24
CA VAL A 107 14.32 -8.85 -8.53
C VAL A 107 14.61 -9.02 -10.02
N LEU A 108 13.70 -8.60 -10.91
CA LEU A 108 13.89 -8.65 -12.35
C LEU A 108 15.10 -7.82 -12.80
N GLY A 109 15.20 -6.58 -12.33
CA GLY A 109 16.32 -5.70 -12.66
C GLY A 109 17.66 -6.22 -12.13
N ASP A 110 17.69 -6.80 -10.92
CA ASP A 110 18.92 -7.40 -10.39
C ASP A 110 19.39 -8.58 -11.24
N ARG A 111 18.47 -9.44 -11.70
CA ARG A 111 18.81 -10.57 -12.60
C ARG A 111 19.37 -10.10 -13.95
N VAL A 112 18.81 -9.04 -14.53
CA VAL A 112 19.29 -8.45 -15.79
C VAL A 112 20.68 -7.83 -15.61
N LEU A 113 20.91 -7.10 -14.52
CA LEU A 113 22.21 -6.50 -14.23
C LEU A 113 23.27 -7.56 -13.95
N HIS A 114 22.91 -8.64 -13.27
CA HIS A 114 23.80 -9.76 -13.02
C HIS A 114 24.21 -10.48 -14.32
N SER A 115 23.25 -10.74 -15.22
CA SER A 115 23.54 -11.38 -16.51
C SER A 115 24.40 -10.47 -17.41
N ALA A 116 24.14 -9.16 -17.41
CA ALA A 116 24.93 -8.17 -18.16
C ALA A 116 26.39 -8.09 -17.67
N GLY A 117 26.62 -8.17 -16.35
CA GLY A 117 27.96 -8.28 -15.78
C GLY A 117 28.69 -9.54 -16.25
N ALA A 118 28.03 -10.70 -16.14
CA ALA A 118 28.63 -11.98 -16.52
C ALA A 118 28.97 -12.09 -18.02
N ILE A 119 28.15 -11.52 -18.91
CA ILE A 119 28.42 -11.51 -20.36
C ILE A 119 29.65 -10.66 -20.68
N ARG A 120 29.83 -9.53 -19.98
CA ARG A 120 30.98 -8.66 -20.20
C ARG A 120 32.28 -9.30 -19.73
N ASP A 121 32.27 -9.93 -18.55
CA ASP A 121 33.47 -10.59 -18.02
C ASP A 121 33.94 -11.71 -18.96
N LYS A 122 33.00 -12.46 -19.56
CA LYS A 122 33.30 -13.46 -20.61
C LYS A 122 33.88 -12.88 -21.90
N ARG A 123 33.61 -11.60 -22.22
CA ARG A 123 34.13 -10.92 -23.41
C ARG A 123 35.51 -10.30 -23.17
N ASP A 124 35.82 -9.96 -21.92
CA ASP A 124 37.08 -9.35 -21.51
C ASP A 124 38.14 -10.40 -21.07
N ALA A 125 37.76 -11.67 -20.89
CA ALA A 125 38.62 -12.84 -20.68
C ALA A 125 39.10 -13.45 -22.00
#